data_AF-A0A846ZTE5-F1
#
_entry.id   AF-A0A846ZTE5-F1
#
_cell.length_a   1.000
_cell.length_b   1.000
_cell.length_c   1.000
_cell.angle_alpha   90.00
_cell.angle_beta   90.00
_cell.angle_gamma   90.00
#
_symmetry.space_group_name_H-M   'P 1'
#
loop_
_entity.id
_entity.type
_entity.pdbx_description
1 polymer ?
#
loop_
_entity_poly.entity_id
_entity_poly.type
_entity_poly.pdbx_seq_one_letter_code
_entity_poly.pdbx_strand_id
1 'polypeptide(L)'
;MIYVLTYPETVWERIKFHIRGTVPTVLCGEIRQGPGVVECVTGEDSCITIPMNRVMQITWESGYKNAFEQAQKEYFDRLARSMAGMAVAPSGCTCGEDEDDCDCATGPYIASSAAVDGYN
;
A
#
# COMPACT_ATOMS: atom_id res chain seq x y z
N MET A 1 10.98 17.79 -2.78
CA MET A 1 11.02 17.41 -4.21
C MET A 1 10.81 15.91 -4.35
N ILE A 2 10.26 15.46 -5.48
CA ILE A 2 10.11 14.04 -5.82
C ILE A 2 10.97 13.73 -7.04
N TYR A 3 11.70 12.63 -7.00
CA TYR A 3 12.59 12.17 -8.06
C TYR A 3 12.03 10.86 -8.62
N VAL A 4 11.62 10.86 -9.89
CA VAL A 4 11.17 9.64 -10.58
C VAL A 4 12.30 9.14 -11.46
N LEU A 5 12.94 8.05 -11.03
CA LEU A 5 13.98 7.37 -11.77
C LEU A 5 13.33 6.44 -12.80
N THR A 6 13.79 6.49 -14.04
CA THR A 6 13.20 5.75 -15.16
C THR A 6 14.23 4.90 -15.89
N TYR A 7 13.78 3.81 -16.52
CA TYR A 7 14.67 2.97 -17.32
C TYR A 7 15.18 3.73 -18.56
N PRO A 8 16.46 3.57 -18.93
CA PRO A 8 17.02 4.23 -20.11
C PRO A 8 16.39 3.70 -21.40
N GLU A 9 15.80 4.60 -22.19
CA GLU A 9 15.11 4.23 -23.43
C GLU A 9 16.01 4.43 -24.64
N THR A 10 16.68 5.57 -24.70
CA THR A 10 17.56 5.93 -25.81
C THR A 10 18.90 5.22 -25.71
N VAL A 11 19.55 5.00 -26.86
CA VAL A 11 20.90 4.42 -26.93
C VAL A 11 21.87 5.21 -26.05
N TRP A 12 21.74 6.53 -26.02
CA TRP A 12 22.61 7.41 -25.23
C TRP A 12 22.42 7.25 -23.72
N GLU A 13 21.18 7.14 -23.25
CA GLU A 13 20.88 6.88 -21.84
C GLU A 13 21.39 5.51 -21.42
N ARG A 14 21.27 4.49 -22.27
CA ARG A 14 21.78 3.15 -22.00
C ARG A 14 23.30 3.13 -21.85
N ILE A 15 24.00 3.84 -22.73
CA ILE A 15 25.46 4.02 -22.66
C ILE A 15 25.85 4.72 -21.36
N LYS A 16 25.19 5.83 -21.01
CA LYS A 16 25.44 6.56 -19.77
C LYS A 16 25.16 5.71 -18.53
N PHE A 17 24.09 4.92 -18.55
CA PHE A 17 23.74 4.01 -17.47
C PHE A 17 24.82 2.93 -17.28
N HIS A 18 25.28 2.28 -18.36
CA HIS A 18 26.31 1.25 -18.27
C HIS A 18 27.70 1.77 -17.88
N ILE A 19 28.11 2.93 -18.42
CA ILE A 19 29.47 3.45 -18.21
C ILE A 19 29.58 4.26 -16.92
N ARG A 20 28.53 5.03 -16.58
CA ARG A 20 28.57 6.03 -15.49
C ARG A 20 27.55 5.78 -14.38
N GLY A 21 26.73 4.72 -14.48
CA GLY A 21 25.67 4.45 -13.50
C GLY A 21 24.60 5.54 -13.44
N THR A 22 24.52 6.43 -14.45
CA THR A 22 23.59 7.55 -14.44
C THR A 22 22.20 7.10 -14.88
N VAL A 23 21.21 7.31 -14.02
CA VAL A 23 19.80 6.96 -14.29
C VAL A 23 19.04 8.19 -14.77
N PRO A 24 18.26 8.10 -15.87
CA PRO A 24 17.35 9.16 -16.26
C PRO A 24 16.36 9.47 -15.14
N THR A 25 16.33 10.72 -14.70
CA THR A 25 15.58 11.15 -13.52
C THR A 25 14.71 12.34 -13.87
N VAL A 26 13.42 12.24 -13.56
CA VAL A 26 12.46 13.33 -13.70
C VAL A 26 12.21 13.93 -12.32
N LEU A 27 12.37 15.25 -12.21
CA LEU A 27 12.07 16.01 -11.00
C LEU A 27 10.60 16.40 -11.00
N CYS A 28 9.87 16.11 -9.94
CA CYS A 28 8.46 16.46 -9.78
C CYS A 28 8.27 17.28 -8.51
N GLY A 29 7.39 18.26 -8.58
CA GLY A 29 6.81 18.92 -7.40
C GLY A 29 5.75 18.03 -6.75
N GLU A 30 4.88 17.42 -7.56
CA GLU A 30 3.80 16.53 -7.15
C GLU A 30 3.72 15.31 -8.08
N ILE A 31 3.21 14.19 -7.57
CA ILE A 31 2.85 13.03 -8.38
C ILE A 31 1.37 12.73 -8.25
N ARG A 32 0.71 12.52 -9.39
CA ARG A 32 -0.65 11.96 -9.46
C ARG A 32 -0.57 10.55 -10.03
N GLN A 33 -1.27 9.60 -9.42
CA GLN A 33 -1.34 8.24 -9.92
C GLN A 33 -2.55 8.08 -10.83
N GLY A 34 -2.29 7.78 -12.11
CA GLY A 34 -3.29 7.37 -13.07
C GLY A 34 -3.25 5.85 -13.30
N PRO A 35 -4.26 5.26 -13.95
CA PRO A 35 -4.24 3.84 -14.29
C PRO A 35 -3.03 3.48 -15.17
N GLY A 36 -2.03 2.82 -14.58
CA GLY A 36 -0.83 2.38 -15.28
C GLY A 36 0.21 3.45 -15.61
N VAL A 37 0.02 4.68 -15.11
CA VAL A 37 0.93 5.81 -15.34
C VAL A 37 1.16 6.63 -14.07
N VAL A 38 2.33 7.25 -14.00
CA VAL A 38 2.73 8.23 -13.00
C VAL A 38 2.76 9.59 -13.68
N GLU A 39 1.91 10.51 -13.25
CA GLU A 39 1.91 11.89 -13.73
C GLU A 39 2.76 12.75 -12.81
N CYS A 40 3.88 13.23 -13.34
CA CYS A 40 4.81 14.10 -12.68
C CYS A 40 4.44 15.56 -12.97
N VAL A 41 4.11 16.34 -11.94
CA VAL A 41 3.76 17.76 -12.08
C VAL A 41 4.98 18.60 -11.68
N THR A 42 5.52 19.36 -12.62
CA THR A 42 6.75 20.17 -12.45
C THR A 42 6.50 21.63 -12.05
N GLY A 43 5.25 22.12 -12.16
CA GLY A 43 4.83 23.50 -11.91
C GLY A 43 3.37 23.74 -12.29
N GLU A 44 2.95 25.00 -12.43
CA GLU A 44 1.52 25.37 -12.57
C GLU A 44 0.81 24.80 -13.81
N ASP A 45 1.51 24.44 -14.90
CA ASP A 45 0.85 23.95 -16.14
C ASP A 45 1.61 22.86 -16.91
N SER A 46 2.68 22.27 -16.36
CA SER A 46 3.43 21.20 -17.03
C SER A 46 3.33 19.87 -16.29
N CYS A 47 2.78 18.86 -16.98
CA CYS A 47 2.77 17.48 -16.52
C CYS A 47 3.54 16.58 -17.49
N ILE A 48 4.30 15.64 -16.93
CA ILE A 48 4.99 14.58 -17.68
C ILE A 48 4.37 13.26 -17.25
N THR A 49 3.77 12.55 -18.21
CA THR A 49 3.20 11.23 -17.96
C THR A 49 4.24 10.15 -18.21
N ILE A 50 4.51 9.33 -17.21
CA ILE A 50 5.50 8.25 -17.25
C ILE A 50 4.76 6.92 -17.05
N PRO A 51 4.77 6.02 -18.04
CA PRO A 51 4.23 4.67 -17.89
C PRO A 51 4.86 3.94 -16.70
N MET A 52 4.05 3.25 -15.88
CA MET A 52 4.51 2.64 -14.63
C MET A 52 5.55 1.53 -14.86
N ASN A 53 5.48 0.85 -16.01
CA ASN A 53 6.47 -0.16 -16.42
C ASN A 53 7.85 0.44 -16.77
N ARG A 54 7.95 1.77 -16.91
CA ARG A 54 9.21 2.49 -17.17
C ARG A 54 9.78 3.12 -15.91
N VAL A 55 9.02 3.17 -14.82
CA VAL A 55 9.48 3.69 -13.53
C VAL A 55 10.34 2.62 -12.87
N MET A 56 11.60 2.98 -12.60
CA MET A 56 12.51 2.14 -11.81
C MET A 56 12.25 2.34 -10.32
N GLN A 57 12.20 3.59 -9.89
CA GLN A 57 12.09 3.96 -8.49
C GLN A 57 11.56 5.38 -8.38
N ILE A 58 10.79 5.66 -7.33
CA ILE A 58 10.40 7.01 -6.95
C ILE A 58 11.07 7.31 -5.60
N THR A 59 11.72 8.46 -5.50
CA THR A 59 12.46 8.90 -4.31
C THR A 59 11.95 10.27 -3.87
N TRP A 60 11.75 10.47 -2.56
CA TRP A 60 11.28 11.73 -1.99
C TRP A 60 12.37 12.35 -1.13
N GLU A 61 12.65 13.64 -1.33
CA GLU A 61 13.85 14.29 -0.77
C GLU A 61 13.82 14.47 0.75
N SER A 62 12.63 14.63 1.34
CA SER A 62 12.47 14.71 2.80
C SER A 62 10.98 14.77 3.15
N GLY A 63 10.49 13.83 3.96
CA GLY A 63 9.16 13.92 4.59
C GLY A 63 8.15 12.83 4.23
N TYR A 64 8.30 12.13 3.10
CA TYR A 64 7.33 11.09 2.70
C TYR A 64 7.48 9.80 3.52
N LYS A 65 8.63 9.53 4.15
CA LYS A 65 8.74 8.42 5.12
C LYS A 65 7.75 8.63 6.27
N ASN A 66 7.72 9.82 6.86
CA ASN A 66 6.80 10.12 7.96
C ASN A 66 5.34 10.15 7.50
N ALA A 67 5.05 10.75 6.34
CA ALA A 67 3.69 10.77 5.79
C ALA A 67 3.20 9.35 5.41
N PHE A 68 4.08 8.51 4.86
CA PHE A 68 3.81 7.11 4.56
C PHE A 68 3.65 6.28 5.83
N GLU A 69 4.54 6.42 6.82
CA GLU A 69 4.41 5.76 8.13
C GLU A 69 3.11 6.16 8.83
N GLN A 70 2.71 7.44 8.73
CA GLN A 70 1.47 7.94 9.29
C GLN A 70 0.24 7.40 8.54
N ALA A 71 0.25 7.41 7.21
CA ALA A 71 -0.82 6.83 6.41
C ALA A 71 -0.94 5.30 6.62
N GLN A 72 0.18 4.61 6.74
CA GLN A 72 0.25 3.18 7.04
C GLN A 72 -0.32 2.90 8.44
N LYS A 73 0.05 3.70 9.44
CA LYS A 73 -0.51 3.61 10.79
C LYS A 73 -2.01 3.83 10.81
N GLU A 74 -2.51 4.87 10.13
CA GLU A 74 -3.95 5.14 10.07
C GLU A 74 -4.73 4.01 9.39
N TYR A 75 -4.16 3.40 8.34
CA TYR A 75 -4.75 2.26 7.67
C TYR A 75 -4.86 1.05 8.62
N PHE A 76 -3.78 0.69 9.32
CA PHE A 76 -3.79 -0.44 10.26
C PHE A 76 -4.67 -0.16 11.49
N ASP A 77 -4.72 1.07 12.01
CA ASP A 77 -5.60 1.44 13.13
C ASP A 77 -7.08 1.37 12.73
N ARG A 78 -7.43 1.67 11.48
CA ARG A 78 -8.80 1.51 10.96
C ARG A 78 -9.13 0.04 10.74
N LEU A 79 -8.19 -0.74 10.23
CA LEU A 79 -8.35 -2.18 10.07
C LEU A 79 -8.56 -2.87 11.43
N ALA A 80 -7.72 -2.58 12.41
CA ALA A 80 -7.84 -3.11 13.78
C ALA A 80 -9.19 -2.77 14.41
N ARG A 81 -9.69 -1.53 14.25
CA ARG A 81 -11.02 -1.13 14.71
C ARG A 81 -12.15 -1.88 14.00
N SER A 82 -12.03 -2.09 12.69
CA SER A 82 -13.03 -2.86 11.93
C SER A 82 -13.08 -4.33 12.36
N MET A 83 -11.91 -4.95 12.64
CA MET A 83 -11.84 -6.31 13.16
C MET A 83 -12.35 -6.41 14.61
N ALA A 84 -12.05 -5.43 15.46
CA ALA A 84 -12.60 -5.37 16.81
C ALA A 84 -14.13 -5.24 16.79
N GLY A 85 -14.70 -4.50 15.84
CA GLY A 85 -16.15 -4.43 15.63
C GLY A 85 -16.77 -5.75 15.16
N MET A 86 -16.02 -6.58 14.43
CA MET A 86 -16.45 -7.94 14.04
C MET A 86 -16.27 -8.98 15.16
N ALA A 87 -15.37 -8.75 16.11
CA ALA A 87 -15.16 -9.64 17.27
C ALA A 87 -16.25 -9.49 18.36
N VAL A 88 -17.14 -8.51 18.24
CA VAL A 88 -18.30 -8.32 19.14
C VAL A 88 -19.60 -8.69 18.41
N ALA A 89 -19.65 -9.90 17.86
CA ALA A 89 -20.92 -10.59 17.71
C ALA A 89 -21.05 -11.48 18.96
N PRO A 90 -22.05 -11.26 19.84
CA PRO A 90 -22.25 -12.17 20.96
C PRO A 90 -22.69 -13.51 20.37
N SER A 91 -21.83 -14.52 20.44
CA SER A 91 -22.25 -15.92 20.29
C SER A 91 -23.03 -16.30 21.54
N GLY A 92 -24.26 -15.78 21.65
CA GLY A 92 -25.21 -16.13 22.68
C GLY A 92 -25.88 -17.44 22.33
N CYS A 93 -25.25 -18.56 22.69
CA CYS A 93 -25.98 -19.82 22.86
C CYS A 93 -26.05 -20.10 24.36
N THR A 94 -27.20 -19.85 24.96
CA THR A 94 -27.53 -20.38 26.29
C THR A 94 -28.29 -21.68 26.07
N CYS A 95 -27.57 -22.81 26.15
CA CYS A 95 -28.22 -24.13 26.25
C CYS A 95 -28.55 -24.35 27.74
N GLY A 96 -29.83 -24.60 28.03
CA GLY A 96 -30.25 -25.14 29.33
C GLY A 96 -29.82 -26.59 29.48
N GLU A 97 -29.92 -27.16 30.68
CA GLU A 97 -29.42 -28.49 31.05
C GLU A 97 -30.08 -29.68 30.31
N ASP A 98 -31.05 -29.42 29.43
CA ASP A 98 -31.72 -30.44 28.61
C ASP A 98 -31.28 -30.27 27.14
N GLU A 99 -30.52 -31.24 26.65
CA GLU A 99 -29.66 -31.18 25.44
C GLU A 99 -30.42 -31.20 24.10
N ASP A 100 -31.75 -31.15 24.08
CA ASP A 100 -32.54 -31.49 22.88
C ASP A 100 -33.20 -30.30 22.16
N ASP A 101 -32.95 -29.05 22.55
CA ASP A 101 -33.53 -27.87 21.85
C ASP A 101 -32.56 -26.66 21.81
N CYS A 102 -31.36 -26.85 21.24
CA CYS A 102 -30.47 -25.74 20.89
C CYS A 102 -30.63 -25.38 19.40
N ASP A 103 -31.49 -24.41 19.10
CA ASP A 103 -31.75 -23.96 17.72
C ASP A 103 -30.65 -23.00 17.22
N CYS A 104 -29.53 -23.58 16.78
CA CYS A 104 -28.39 -22.85 16.22
C CYS A 104 -28.56 -22.67 14.70
N ALA A 105 -29.28 -21.62 14.29
CA ALA A 105 -29.41 -21.28 12.87
C ALA A 105 -28.06 -20.81 12.26
N THR A 106 -27.38 -21.76 11.61
CA THR A 106 -26.57 -21.67 10.38
C THR A 106 -25.52 -20.55 10.21
N GLY A 107 -24.24 -20.94 10.11
CA GLY A 107 -23.23 -20.17 9.38
C GLY A 107 -21.79 -20.61 9.65
N PRO A 108 -21.00 -21.03 8.64
CA PRO A 108 -19.62 -21.47 8.85
C PRO A 108 -18.71 -20.25 8.92
N TYR A 109 -17.76 -20.21 9.86
CA TYR A 109 -16.37 -19.76 9.66
C TYR A 109 -15.64 -19.92 11.00
N ILE A 110 -14.84 -20.98 11.11
CA ILE A 110 -13.89 -21.17 12.20
C ILE A 110 -12.73 -20.22 11.93
N ALA A 111 -12.53 -19.21 12.78
CA ALA A 111 -11.34 -18.37 12.73
C ALA A 111 -10.13 -19.23 13.12
N SER A 112 -9.29 -19.57 12.14
CA SER A 112 -7.99 -20.19 12.38
C SER A 112 -7.14 -19.18 13.14
N SER A 113 -6.90 -19.45 14.41
CA SER A 113 -5.96 -18.73 15.26
C SER A 113 -4.53 -19.00 14.77
N ALA A 114 -4.10 -18.30 13.73
CA ALA A 114 -2.68 -18.09 13.49
C ALA A 114 -2.24 -16.92 14.39
N ALA A 115 -1.85 -17.25 15.62
CA ALA A 115 -1.05 -16.36 16.43
C ALA A 115 0.24 -16.08 15.64
N VAL A 116 0.40 -14.86 15.14
CA VAL A 116 1.69 -14.41 14.58
C VAL A 116 2.56 -14.10 15.78
N ASP A 117 3.42 -15.06 16.11
CA ASP A 117 4.39 -14.98 17.19
C ASP A 117 5.41 -13.88 16.91
N GLY A 118 5.67 -13.09 17.96
CA GLY A 118 6.88 -12.33 18.30
C GLY A 118 7.80 -11.80 17.19
N TYR A 119 7.91 -10.47 17.15
CA TYR A 119 9.07 -9.75 16.61
C TYR A 119 10.38 -10.21 17.28
N ASN A 120 11.40 -10.49 16.47
CA ASN A 120 12.82 -10.20 16.73
C ASN A 120 13.56 -10.00 15.40
#